data_AF-A0A849MYT4-F1
#
_entry.id   AF-A0A849MYT4-F1
#
_cell.length_a   1.000
_cell.length_b   1.000
_cell.length_c   1.000
_cell.angle_alpha   90.00
_cell.angle_beta   90.00
_cell.angle_gamma   90.00
#
_symmetry.space_group_name_H-M   'P 1'
#
loop_
_entity.id
_entity.type
_entity.pdbx_description
1 polymer ?
#
loop_
_entity_poly.entity_id
_entity_poly.type
_entity_poly.pdbx_seq_one_letter_code
_entity_poly.pdbx_strand_id
1 'polypeptide(L)'
;MSYKINNGGPAFPNTGDDWHYSETALTKRQWYAGMALQALIDPKLNELHDTDGYGRRKLTPAQDAAQRAFAYADAMIAAEQPE
;
A
#
# COMPACT_ATOMS: atom_id res chain seq x y z
N MET A 1 2.92 21.50 -1.22
CA MET A 1 3.27 20.77 -2.45
C MET A 1 2.85 19.32 -2.24
N SER A 2 1.91 18.80 -3.04
CA SER A 2 1.52 17.39 -2.97
C SER A 2 2.65 16.56 -3.57
N TYR A 3 3.41 15.86 -2.73
CA TYR A 3 4.39 14.90 -3.21
C TYR A 3 3.63 13.81 -3.97
N LYS A 4 3.83 13.74 -5.29
CA LYS A 4 3.20 12.71 -6.13
C LYS A 4 3.85 11.39 -5.72
N ILE A 5 3.11 10.57 -4.97
CA ILE A 5 3.59 9.28 -4.49
C ILE A 5 3.95 8.40 -5.70
N ASN A 6 5.16 7.84 -5.71
CA ASN A 6 5.58 6.92 -6.77
C ASN A 6 4.70 5.66 -6.73
N ASN A 7 3.87 5.48 -7.74
CA ASN A 7 2.93 4.37 -7.83
C ASN A 7 3.49 3.16 -8.60
N GLY A 8 4.71 3.27 -9.15
CA GLY A 8 5.39 2.22 -9.90
C GLY A 8 4.76 1.88 -11.26
N GLY A 9 3.79 2.68 -11.74
CA GLY A 9 3.02 2.37 -12.96
C GLY A 9 1.95 1.31 -12.74
N PRO A 10 1.35 0.76 -13.82
CA PRO A 10 0.31 -0.27 -13.71
C PRO A 10 0.91 -1.60 -13.19
N ALA A 11 0.17 -2.29 -12.32
CA ALA A 11 0.57 -3.57 -11.75
C ALA A 11 0.61 -4.69 -12.80
N PHE A 12 -0.29 -4.62 -13.78
CA PHE A 12 -0.39 -5.57 -14.87
C PHE A 12 -0.27 -4.83 -16.21
N PRO A 13 0.51 -5.35 -17.17
CA PRO A 13 0.60 -4.75 -18.49
C PRO A 13 -0.77 -4.79 -19.16
N ASN A 14 -1.24 -3.64 -19.63
CA ASN A 14 -2.47 -3.57 -20.40
C ASN A 14 -2.12 -3.80 -21.88
N THR A 15 -2.63 -4.88 -22.48
CA THR A 15 -2.37 -5.22 -23.89
C THR A 15 -3.46 -4.67 -24.83
N GLY A 16 -4.34 -3.79 -24.35
CA GLY A 16 -5.35 -3.13 -25.17
C GLY A 16 -4.85 -1.80 -25.73
N ASP A 17 -4.89 -1.66 -27.06
CA ASP A 17 -4.61 -0.44 -27.83
C ASP A 17 -5.63 0.71 -27.57
N ASP A 18 -6.45 0.59 -26.52
CA ASP A 18 -7.47 1.57 -26.16
C ASP A 18 -6.89 2.60 -25.20
N TRP A 19 -6.54 3.76 -25.76
CA TRP A 19 -5.95 4.96 -25.13
C TRP A 19 -6.79 5.58 -23.99
N HIS A 20 -7.89 4.94 -23.56
CA HIS A 20 -8.87 5.52 -22.65
C HIS A 20 -9.05 4.77 -21.31
N TYR A 21 -8.36 3.65 -21.06
CA TYR A 21 -8.59 2.80 -19.89
C TYR A 21 -7.46 2.77 -18.84
N SER A 22 -6.77 3.89 -18.63
CA SER A 22 -5.69 3.97 -17.63
C SER A 22 -6.15 4.26 -16.19
N GLU A 23 -7.45 4.55 -15.96
CA GLU A 23 -7.92 4.99 -14.64
C GLU A 23 -8.44 3.87 -13.72
N THR A 24 -8.75 2.68 -14.25
CA THR A 24 -9.34 1.56 -13.46
C THR A 24 -8.36 0.44 -13.11
N ALA A 25 -7.13 0.48 -13.62
CA ALA A 25 -6.13 -0.54 -13.33
C ALA A 25 -5.43 -0.26 -11.99
N LEU A 26 -5.16 -1.32 -11.21
CA LEU A 26 -4.34 -1.20 -10.00
C LEU A 26 -2.92 -0.77 -10.39
N THR A 27 -2.38 0.20 -9.66
CA THR A 27 -0.96 0.54 -9.72
C THR A 27 -0.12 -0.52 -9.02
N LYS A 28 1.17 -0.65 -9.36
CA LYS A 28 2.11 -1.56 -8.68
C LYS A 28 2.10 -1.33 -7.16
N ARG A 29 2.06 -0.06 -6.75
CA ARG A 29 1.98 0.30 -5.32
C ARG A 29 0.73 -0.26 -4.65
N GLN A 30 -0.44 -0.14 -5.29
CA GLN A 30 -1.68 -0.68 -4.74
C GLN A 30 -1.68 -2.22 -4.73
N TRP A 31 -1.10 -2.84 -5.76
CA TRP A 31 -0.94 -4.29 -5.84
C TRP A 31 -0.03 -4.83 -4.74
N TYR A 32 1.16 -4.25 -4.56
CA TYR A 32 2.09 -4.62 -3.49
C TYR A 32 1.52 -4.34 -2.10
N ALA A 33 0.79 -3.24 -1.91
CA ALA A 33 0.09 -3.00 -0.66
C ALA A 33 -0.96 -4.10 -0.40
N GLY A 34 -1.73 -4.53 -1.40
CA GLY A 34 -2.66 -5.64 -1.28
C GLY A 34 -1.99 -6.96 -0.89
N MET A 35 -0.86 -7.29 -1.51
CA MET A 35 -0.07 -8.48 -1.16
C MET A 35 0.52 -8.40 0.25
N ALA A 36 1.10 -7.26 0.62
CA ALA A 36 1.65 -7.03 1.95
C ALA A 36 0.55 -7.11 3.03
N LEU A 37 -0.66 -6.65 2.72
CA LEU A 37 -1.79 -6.70 3.63
C LEU A 37 -2.19 -8.15 3.95
N GLN A 38 -2.07 -9.10 3.00
CA GLN A 38 -2.33 -10.52 3.28
C GLN A 38 -1.36 -11.09 4.32
N ALA A 39 -0.08 -10.70 4.26
CA ALA A 39 0.90 -11.10 5.27
C ALA A 39 0.67 -10.39 6.61
N LEU A 40 0.06 -9.20 6.59
CA LEU A 40 -0.25 -8.45 7.80
C LEU A 40 -1.52 -8.95 8.50
N ILE A 41 -2.52 -9.50 7.78
CA ILE A 41 -3.74 -10.10 8.37
C ILE A 41 -3.38 -11.36 9.17
N ASP A 42 -2.75 -11.14 10.32
CA ASP A 42 -2.63 -12.07 11.43
C ASP A 42 -3.82 -11.77 12.36
N PRO A 43 -4.57 -12.78 12.86
CA PRO A 43 -5.59 -12.56 13.89
C PRO A 43 -5.08 -11.79 15.12
N LYS A 44 -3.76 -11.73 15.35
CA LYS A 44 -3.10 -10.93 16.39
C LYS A 44 -2.96 -9.43 16.07
N LEU A 45 -3.26 -8.96 14.86
CA LEU A 45 -3.25 -7.52 14.54
C LEU A 45 -4.22 -6.73 15.42
N ASN A 46 -5.27 -7.39 15.93
CA ASN A 46 -6.19 -6.79 16.90
C ASN A 46 -5.52 -6.43 18.23
N GLU A 47 -4.29 -6.90 18.50
CA GLU A 47 -3.53 -6.59 19.72
C GLU A 47 -2.53 -5.44 19.52
N LEU A 48 -2.27 -5.03 18.27
CA LEU A 48 -1.39 -3.90 17.95
C LEU A 48 -2.14 -2.58 18.14
N HIS A 49 -2.39 -2.23 19.41
CA HIS A 49 -2.93 -0.94 19.80
C HIS A 49 -1.81 0.02 20.12
N ASP A 50 -1.52 0.95 19.20
CA ASP A 50 -0.77 2.14 19.54
C ASP A 50 -1.75 3.12 20.21
N THR A 51 -1.76 3.09 21.54
CA THR A 51 -2.51 4.04 22.37
C THR A 51 -1.64 5.26 22.60
N ASP A 52 -2.19 6.46 22.42
CA ASP A 52 -1.51 7.66 22.87
C ASP A 52 -1.34 7.65 24.40
N GLY A 53 -0.54 8.57 24.95
CA GLY A 53 -0.34 8.71 26.40
C GLY A 53 -1.62 9.02 27.21
N TYR A 54 -2.78 9.09 26.54
CA TYR A 54 -4.12 9.29 27.11
C TYR A 54 -5.05 8.09 26.86
N GLY A 55 -4.54 6.96 26.35
CA GLY A 55 -5.30 5.73 26.12
C GLY A 55 -6.21 5.75 24.89
N ARG A 56 -6.11 6.75 24.01
CA ARG A 56 -6.88 6.83 22.77
C ARG A 56 -6.13 6.14 21.64
N ARG A 57 -6.83 5.32 20.86
CA ARG A 57 -6.25 4.74 19.63
C ARG A 57 -5.95 5.88 18.64
N LYS A 58 -4.68 6.07 18.27
CA LYS A 58 -4.29 7.09 17.27
C LYS A 58 -4.75 6.74 15.86
N LEU A 59 -4.87 5.46 15.56
CA LEU A 59 -5.33 4.91 14.28
C LEU A 59 -6.20 3.68 14.54
N THR A 60 -7.14 3.40 13.64
CA THR A 60 -7.84 2.11 13.66
C THR A 60 -6.88 1.00 13.21
N PRO A 61 -7.07 -0.27 13.63
CA PRO A 61 -6.23 -1.38 13.17
C PRO A 61 -6.12 -1.47 11.64
N ALA A 62 -7.21 -1.15 10.93
CA ALA A 62 -7.22 -1.10 9.47
C ALA A 62 -6.34 0.03 8.90
N GLN A 63 -6.29 1.19 9.56
CA GLN A 63 -5.43 2.31 9.14
C GLN A 63 -3.95 1.99 9.37
N ASP A 64 -3.59 1.40 10.50
CA ASP A 64 -2.21 0.96 10.78
C ASP A 64 -1.76 -0.12 9.79
N ALA A 65 -2.59 -1.14 9.58
CA ALA A 65 -2.32 -2.19 8.61
C ALA A 65 -2.15 -1.63 7.19
N ALA A 66 -3.01 -0.68 6.78
CA ALA A 66 -2.88 -0.02 5.49
C ALA A 66 -1.58 0.79 5.37
N GLN A 67 -1.20 1.55 6.40
CA GLN A 67 0.05 2.32 6.38
C GLN A 67 1.28 1.41 6.25
N ARG A 68 1.34 0.33 7.04
CA ARG A 68 2.41 -0.67 6.95
C ARG A 68 2.46 -1.33 5.57
N ALA A 69 1.30 -1.73 5.04
CA ALA A 69 1.19 -2.33 3.72
C ALA A 69 1.74 -1.41 2.62
N PHE A 70 1.42 -0.11 2.67
CA PHE A 70 1.95 0.86 1.73
C PHE A 70 3.45 1.12 1.91
N ALA A 71 3.97 1.09 3.14
CA ALA A 71 5.41 1.19 3.39
C ALA A 71 6.18 0.01 2.78
N TYR A 72 5.65 -1.22 2.91
CA TYR A 72 6.22 -2.39 2.22
C TYR A 72 6.15 -2.27 0.70
N ALA A 73 5.03 -1.75 0.17
CA ALA A 73 4.89 -1.51 -1.26
C ALA A 73 5.93 -0.54 -1.81
N ASP A 74 6.19 0.56 -1.08
CA ASP A 74 7.18 1.56 -1.46
C ASP A 74 8.61 0.95 -1.44
N ALA A 75 8.92 0.09 -0.47
CA ALA A 75 10.19 -0.64 -0.41
C ALA A 75 10.38 -1.63 -1.58
N MET A 76 9.31 -2.34 -1.98
CA MET A 76 9.35 -3.25 -3.14
C MET A 76 9.57 -2.49 -4.45
N ILE A 77 8.93 -1.35 -4.63
CA ILE A 77 9.14 -0.49 -5.81
C ILE A 77 10.59 0.01 -5.85
N ALA A 78 11.14 0.45 -4.71
CA ALA A 78 12.53 0.89 -4.63
C ALA A 78 13.51 -0.24 -4.97
N ALA A 79 13.25 -1.48 -4.54
CA ALA A 79 14.09 -2.63 -4.86
C ALA A 79 14.08 -3.02 -6.35
N GLU A 80 13.01 -2.71 -7.08
CA GLU A 80 12.91 -2.94 -8.53
C GLU A 80 13.61 -1.88 -9.38
N GLN A 81 13.94 -0.73 -8.80
CA GLN A 81 14.69 0.35 -9.45
C GLN A 81 16.06 0.49 -8.80
N PRO A 82 16.95 -0.53 -8.88
CA PRO A 82 18.32 -0.34 -8.44
C PRO A 82 18.97 0.71 -9.34
N GLU A 83 19.53 1.74 -8.71
CA GLU A 83 20.30 2.79 -9.38
C GLU A 83 21.41 2.24 -10.30
#